data_AF-A0A2R7K2R1-F1
#
_entry.id   AF-A0A2R7K2R1-F1
#
_cell.length_a   1.000
_cell.length_b   1.000
_cell.length_c   1.000
_cell.angle_alpha   90.00
_cell.angle_beta   90.00
_cell.angle_gamma   90.00
#
_symmetry.space_group_name_H-M   'P 1'
#
loop_
_entity.id
_entity.type
_entity.pdbx_description
1 polymer ?
#
loop_
_entity_poly.entity_id
_entity_poly.type
_entity_poly.pdbx_seq_one_letter_code
_entity_poly.pdbx_strand_id
1 'polypeptide(L)'
;MRYLFFCLFIFASLPVFSIPEIVDISRQPYENIGKKLSYLEDVSGRWDVQEAVAMDGLGKFHSSDRDILNLGNTKSAFWIKLRYLPEINNRSYLIVDIPNIEQIDCFLLKENGQFLKMHAGSLSLPEKGIKVMTNYRFLLPDNSADRAFTVYLRVRSNNIMLLPIKLITSDNLA
;
A
#
# COMPACT_ATOMS: atom_id res chain seq x y z
N MET A 1 19.27 -38.91 25.12
CA MET A 1 19.87 -37.71 24.52
C MET A 1 19.73 -37.58 22.99
N ARG A 2 19.36 -38.64 22.23
CA ARG A 2 19.21 -38.55 20.76
C ARG A 2 17.85 -37.98 20.30
N TYR A 3 16.80 -38.11 21.11
CA TYR A 3 15.46 -37.58 20.80
C TYR A 3 15.28 -36.10 21.19
N LEU A 4 16.14 -35.57 22.07
CA LEU A 4 16.06 -34.16 22.50
C LEU A 4 16.43 -33.20 21.36
N PHE A 5 17.35 -33.60 20.47
CA PHE A 5 17.72 -32.85 19.28
C PHE A 5 16.62 -32.84 18.20
N PHE A 6 15.77 -33.88 18.15
CA PHE A 6 14.70 -33.98 17.16
C PHE A 6 13.49 -33.08 17.52
N CYS A 7 13.22 -32.88 18.81
CA CYS A 7 12.20 -31.92 19.28
C CYS A 7 12.60 -30.46 19.05
N LEU A 8 13.91 -30.13 19.04
CA LEU A 8 14.39 -28.76 18.84
C LEU A 8 14.27 -28.31 17.36
N PHE A 9 14.27 -29.25 16.41
CA PHE A 9 14.17 -28.95 14.98
C PHE A 9 12.73 -28.68 14.51
N ILE A 10 11.72 -29.20 15.21
CA ILE A 10 10.30 -29.03 14.87
C ILE A 10 9.76 -27.66 15.34
N PHE A 11 10.40 -27.04 16.34
CA PHE A 11 9.99 -25.70 16.83
C PHE A 11 10.47 -24.55 15.94
N ALA A 12 11.38 -24.79 15.00
CA ALA A 12 11.97 -23.76 14.14
C ALA A 12 11.14 -23.43 12.87
N SER A 13 10.04 -24.15 12.61
CA SER A 13 9.21 -23.95 11.42
C SER A 13 7.91 -23.18 11.69
N LEU A 14 7.81 -22.43 12.79
CA LEU A 14 6.68 -21.54 12.99
C LEU A 14 6.72 -20.45 11.90
N PRO A 15 5.67 -20.30 11.07
CA PRO A 15 5.59 -19.19 10.15
C PRO A 15 5.60 -17.91 10.97
N VAL A 16 6.66 -17.10 10.80
CA VAL A 16 6.70 -15.76 11.37
C VAL A 16 5.68 -14.93 10.59
N PHE A 17 4.51 -14.73 11.18
CA PHE A 17 3.54 -13.79 10.65
C PHE A 17 4.09 -12.39 10.86
N SER A 18 4.55 -11.76 9.78
CA SER A 18 4.92 -10.35 9.79
C SER A 18 3.65 -9.52 9.97
N ILE A 19 3.53 -8.83 11.10
CA ILE A 19 2.47 -7.83 11.28
C ILE A 19 2.83 -6.64 10.37
N PRO A 20 1.94 -6.19 9.48
CA PRO A 20 2.23 -5.05 8.62
C PRO A 20 2.55 -3.82 9.49
N GLU A 21 3.73 -3.24 9.27
CA GLU A 21 4.22 -2.07 9.98
C GLU A 21 3.26 -0.90 9.80
N ILE A 22 2.91 -0.23 10.89
CA ILE A 22 2.10 1.00 10.84
C ILE A 22 3.07 2.17 10.65
N VAL A 23 2.90 2.91 9.56
CA VAL A 23 3.70 4.11 9.29
C VAL A 23 3.16 5.28 10.12
N ASP A 24 3.90 5.70 11.14
CA ASP A 24 3.63 6.96 11.83
C ASP A 24 4.08 8.13 10.96
N ILE A 25 3.12 8.86 10.39
CA ILE A 25 3.42 9.89 9.39
C ILE A 25 4.14 11.10 9.99
N SER A 26 3.93 11.38 11.28
CA SER A 26 4.55 12.54 11.97
C SER A 26 6.07 12.45 12.04
N ARG A 27 6.61 11.23 11.92
CA ARG A 27 8.04 10.91 12.00
C ARG A 27 8.61 10.45 10.67
N GLN A 28 7.82 10.49 9.59
CA GLN A 28 8.20 9.89 8.32
C GLN A 28 8.98 10.92 7.47
N PRO A 29 10.27 10.66 7.15
CA PRO A 29 11.01 11.50 6.21
C PRO A 29 10.49 11.34 4.78
N TYR A 30 10.92 12.24 3.88
CA TYR A 30 10.64 12.16 2.44
C TYR A 30 11.43 11.01 1.79
N GLU A 31 11.00 9.78 2.05
CA GLU A 31 11.65 8.55 1.62
C GLU A 31 10.63 7.52 1.14
N ASN A 32 11.09 6.57 0.31
CA ASN A 32 10.22 5.50 -0.16
C ASN A 32 9.91 4.53 0.97
N ILE A 33 8.62 4.19 1.13
CA ILE A 33 8.15 3.32 2.21
C ILE A 33 8.01 1.86 1.78
N GLY A 34 8.64 1.42 0.68
CA GLY A 34 8.44 0.10 0.09
C GLY A 34 8.51 -1.06 1.08
N LYS A 35 9.49 -1.06 1.98
CA LYS A 35 9.66 -2.09 3.03
C LYS A 35 8.53 -2.16 4.05
N LYS A 36 7.72 -1.10 4.15
CA LYS A 36 6.55 -0.99 5.02
C LYS A 36 5.26 -1.38 4.30
N LEU A 37 5.36 -1.78 3.03
CA LEU A 37 4.23 -2.16 2.18
C LEU A 37 4.09 -3.67 2.11
N SER A 38 2.87 -4.10 1.82
CA SER A 38 2.57 -5.47 1.44
C SER A 38 1.83 -5.47 0.11
N TYR A 39 1.97 -6.53 -0.68
CA TYR A 39 1.37 -6.59 -2.01
C TYR A 39 0.90 -7.98 -2.41
N LEU A 40 -0.01 -8.03 -3.38
CA LEU A 40 -0.60 -9.25 -3.91
C LEU A 40 -0.87 -9.08 -5.41
N GLU A 41 -0.52 -10.09 -6.19
CA GLU A 41 -0.79 -10.11 -7.62
C GLU A 41 -2.20 -10.68 -7.90
N ASP A 42 -3.00 -9.92 -8.64
CA ASP A 42 -4.23 -10.38 -9.29
C ASP A 42 -3.94 -10.62 -10.78
N VAL A 43 -3.58 -11.87 -11.09
CA VAL A 43 -3.28 -12.32 -12.46
C VAL A 43 -4.48 -12.14 -13.40
N SER A 44 -5.70 -12.25 -12.87
CA SER A 44 -6.91 -12.07 -13.68
C SER A 44 -7.15 -10.62 -14.05
N GLY A 45 -6.66 -9.68 -13.22
CA GLY A 45 -6.90 -8.25 -13.33
C GLY A 45 -8.37 -7.87 -13.11
N ARG A 46 -9.18 -8.72 -12.47
CA ARG A 46 -10.64 -8.55 -12.32
C ARG A 46 -11.09 -8.35 -10.87
N TRP A 47 -10.22 -8.52 -9.89
CA TRP A 47 -10.59 -8.31 -8.50
C TRP A 47 -10.99 -6.85 -8.25
N ASP A 48 -12.00 -6.68 -7.41
CA ASP A 48 -12.35 -5.42 -6.77
C ASP A 48 -11.73 -5.35 -5.36
N VAL A 49 -12.04 -4.27 -4.62
CA VAL A 49 -11.46 -4.05 -3.29
C VAL A 49 -11.98 -5.07 -2.28
N GLN A 50 -13.19 -5.59 -2.46
CA GLN A 50 -13.78 -6.60 -1.58
C GLN A 50 -13.00 -7.92 -1.68
N GLU A 51 -12.71 -8.35 -2.90
CA GLU A 51 -11.89 -9.55 -3.14
C GLU A 51 -10.48 -9.37 -2.57
N ALA A 52 -9.87 -8.20 -2.75
CA ALA A 52 -8.55 -7.89 -2.19
C ALA A 52 -8.54 -7.94 -0.65
N VAL A 53 -9.57 -7.39 0.00
CA VAL A 53 -9.73 -7.43 1.46
C VAL A 53 -9.96 -8.86 1.96
N ALA A 54 -10.72 -9.67 1.23
CA ALA A 54 -10.91 -11.08 1.56
C ALA A 54 -9.56 -11.82 1.51
N MET A 55 -8.75 -11.58 0.48
CA MET A 55 -7.42 -12.17 0.34
C MET A 55 -6.43 -11.68 1.40
N ASP A 56 -6.54 -10.42 1.84
CA ASP A 56 -5.81 -9.90 2.99
C ASP A 56 -6.20 -10.63 4.29
N GLY A 57 -7.50 -10.84 4.53
CA GLY A 57 -8.00 -11.62 5.66
C GLY A 57 -7.51 -13.08 5.67
N LEU A 58 -7.17 -13.63 4.50
CA LEU A 58 -6.55 -14.94 4.33
C LEU A 58 -5.01 -14.91 4.40
N GLY A 59 -4.41 -13.75 4.67
CA GLY A 59 -2.95 -13.57 4.79
C GLY A 59 -2.20 -13.76 3.46
N LYS A 60 -2.84 -13.45 2.32
CA LYS A 60 -2.24 -13.64 0.99
C LYS A 60 -1.32 -12.51 0.55
N PHE A 61 -1.36 -11.36 1.22
CA PHE A 61 -0.45 -10.26 0.93
C PHE A 61 0.96 -10.59 1.42
N HIS A 62 1.94 -10.35 0.55
CA HIS A 62 3.35 -10.56 0.85
C HIS A 62 3.99 -9.24 1.29
N SER A 63 4.71 -9.23 2.40
CA SER A 63 5.53 -8.07 2.79
C SER A 63 6.63 -7.82 1.76
N SER A 64 6.87 -6.56 1.41
CA SER A 64 7.99 -6.18 0.56
C SER A 64 9.27 -6.02 1.37
N ASP A 65 10.40 -6.44 0.79
CA ASP A 65 11.74 -6.29 1.35
C ASP A 65 12.56 -5.17 0.65
N ARG A 66 11.93 -4.42 -0.27
CA ARG A 66 12.58 -3.39 -1.11
C ARG A 66 12.02 -2.01 -0.82
N ASP A 67 12.86 -0.99 -0.94
CA ASP A 67 12.41 0.41 -0.81
C ASP A 67 11.50 0.84 -1.97
N ILE A 68 11.68 0.23 -3.16
CA ILE A 68 10.84 0.43 -4.34
C ILE A 68 10.26 -0.93 -4.73
N LEU A 69 8.92 -1.03 -4.82
CA LEU A 69 8.28 -2.25 -5.30
C LEU A 69 8.61 -2.46 -6.77
N ASN A 70 9.09 -3.65 -7.10
CA ASN A 70 9.27 -4.09 -8.49
C ASN A 70 8.24 -5.18 -8.77
N LEU A 71 7.21 -4.81 -9.52
CA LEU A 71 6.09 -5.68 -9.89
C LEU A 71 6.29 -6.30 -11.28
N GLY A 72 7.46 -6.12 -11.87
CA GLY A 72 7.82 -6.67 -13.18
C GLY A 72 7.09 -6.00 -14.35
N ASN A 73 7.12 -6.68 -15.49
CA ASN A 73 6.42 -6.28 -16.71
C ASN A 73 5.36 -7.34 -17.03
N THR A 74 4.17 -7.17 -16.47
CA THR A 74 3.04 -8.10 -16.64
C THR A 74 1.77 -7.31 -16.92
N LYS A 75 0.70 -8.01 -17.34
CA LYS A 75 -0.65 -7.42 -17.51
C LYS A 75 -1.52 -7.56 -16.27
N SER A 76 -0.99 -8.17 -15.20
CA SER A 76 -1.69 -8.39 -13.94
C SER A 76 -2.03 -7.06 -13.28
N ALA A 77 -3.12 -7.04 -12.51
CA ALA A 77 -3.31 -5.97 -11.54
C ALA A 77 -2.53 -6.34 -10.27
N PHE A 78 -1.99 -5.34 -9.58
CA PHE A 78 -1.40 -5.55 -8.27
C PHE A 78 -2.15 -4.76 -7.23
N TRP A 79 -2.37 -5.40 -6.10
CA TRP A 79 -2.90 -4.80 -4.90
C TRP A 79 -1.75 -4.51 -3.95
N ILE A 80 -1.65 -3.28 -3.47
CA ILE A 80 -0.68 -2.85 -2.47
C ILE A 80 -1.45 -2.39 -1.25
N LYS A 81 -1.05 -2.85 -0.07
CA LYS A 81 -1.64 -2.50 1.21
C LYS A 81 -0.61 -1.80 2.08
N LEU A 82 -1.05 -0.71 2.70
CA LEU A 82 -0.31 -0.02 3.76
C LEU A 82 -1.24 0.37 4.91
N ARG A 83 -0.63 0.56 6.08
CA ARG A 83 -1.30 1.11 7.25
C ARG A 83 -0.55 2.33 7.73
N TYR A 84 -1.26 3.39 8.07
CA TYR A 84 -0.63 4.62 8.56
C TYR A 84 -1.38 5.22 9.73
N LEU A 85 -0.64 5.88 10.62
CA LEU A 85 -1.16 6.72 11.69
C LEU A 85 -1.09 8.18 11.21
N PRO A 86 -2.21 8.92 11.10
CA PRO A 86 -2.19 10.31 10.68
C PRO A 86 -1.67 11.25 11.77
N GLU A 87 -1.35 12.47 11.37
CA GLU A 87 -1.14 13.60 12.27
C GLU A 87 -2.38 14.51 12.24
N ILE A 88 -2.88 14.90 13.41
CA ILE A 88 -4.09 15.73 13.52
C ILE A 88 -3.82 17.12 12.93
N ASN A 89 -4.75 17.60 12.08
CA ASN A 89 -4.69 18.91 11.43
C ASN A 89 -3.48 19.11 10.49
N ASN A 90 -2.79 18.03 10.10
CA ASN A 90 -1.72 18.08 9.10
C ASN A 90 -2.06 17.16 7.93
N ARG A 91 -2.37 17.75 6.75
CA ARG A 91 -2.88 16.94 5.63
C ARG A 91 -1.82 15.95 5.20
N SER A 92 -2.25 14.70 5.11
CA SER A 92 -1.42 13.56 4.73
C SER A 92 -1.61 13.25 3.25
N TYR A 93 -0.54 12.88 2.57
CA TYR A 93 -0.53 12.54 1.16
C TYR A 93 0.16 11.20 0.93
N LEU A 94 -0.51 10.32 0.20
CA LEU A 94 0.11 9.15 -0.41
C LEU A 94 0.57 9.53 -1.81
N ILE A 95 1.87 9.43 -2.05
CA ILE A 95 2.50 9.79 -3.31
C ILE A 95 2.98 8.54 -4.01
N VAL A 96 2.63 8.42 -5.29
CA VAL A 96 3.11 7.35 -6.17
C VAL A 96 3.85 8.00 -7.35
N ASP A 97 5.18 7.88 -7.32
CA ASP A 97 6.10 8.56 -8.25
C ASP A 97 6.30 7.75 -9.54
N ILE A 98 5.20 7.48 -10.24
CA ILE A 98 5.17 6.77 -11.53
C ILE A 98 4.14 7.45 -12.47
N PRO A 99 4.53 8.53 -13.18
CA PRO A 99 3.57 9.38 -13.91
C PRO A 99 2.89 8.67 -15.09
N ASN A 100 3.47 7.59 -15.61
CA ASN A 100 2.99 6.87 -16.78
C ASN A 100 2.12 5.65 -16.43
N ILE A 101 1.78 5.44 -15.16
CA ILE A 101 0.91 4.31 -14.79
C ILE A 101 -0.48 4.52 -15.38
N GLU A 102 -1.01 3.49 -16.02
CA GLU A 102 -2.25 3.61 -16.79
C GLU A 102 -3.46 3.69 -15.88
N GLN A 103 -3.47 2.85 -14.83
CA GLN A 103 -4.55 2.77 -13.87
C GLN A 103 -3.98 2.70 -12.46
N ILE A 104 -4.45 3.61 -11.61
CA ILE A 104 -4.19 3.57 -10.18
C ILE A 104 -5.45 3.99 -9.43
N ASP A 105 -5.97 3.06 -8.64
CA ASP A 105 -7.13 3.29 -7.78
C ASP A 105 -6.68 3.23 -6.32
N CYS A 106 -7.06 4.23 -5.54
CA CYS A 106 -6.80 4.28 -4.11
C CYS A 106 -8.10 4.08 -3.34
N PHE A 107 -8.09 3.10 -2.43
CA PHE A 107 -9.21 2.74 -1.57
C PHE A 107 -8.80 2.92 -0.12
N LEU A 108 -9.47 3.81 0.58
CA LEU A 108 -9.30 3.98 2.02
C LEU A 108 -10.46 3.33 2.75
N LEU A 109 -10.15 2.38 3.65
CA LEU A 109 -11.15 1.77 4.52
C LEU A 109 -11.54 2.76 5.63
N LYS A 110 -12.81 3.19 5.63
CA LYS A 110 -13.40 4.02 6.69
C LYS A 110 -13.86 3.17 7.87
N GLU A 111 -14.10 3.82 9.00
CA GLU A 111 -14.57 3.17 10.23
C GLU A 111 -15.90 2.44 10.07
N ASN A 112 -16.80 2.97 9.23
CA ASN A 112 -18.09 2.37 8.95
C ASN A 112 -18.02 1.19 7.96
N GLY A 113 -16.81 0.71 7.63
CA GLY A 113 -16.58 -0.36 6.67
C GLY A 113 -16.74 0.03 5.20
N GLN A 114 -17.08 1.29 4.90
CA GLN A 114 -17.15 1.78 3.53
C GLN A 114 -15.77 2.19 3.02
N PHE A 115 -15.61 2.18 1.70
CA PHE A 115 -14.41 2.69 1.06
C PHE A 115 -14.60 4.11 0.54
N LEU A 116 -13.66 5.01 0.86
CA LEU A 116 -13.42 6.17 0.01
C LEU A 116 -12.56 5.70 -1.18
N LYS A 117 -13.10 5.83 -2.39
CA LYS A 117 -12.42 5.47 -3.62
C LYS A 117 -11.97 6.74 -4.34
N MET A 118 -10.73 6.75 -4.80
CA MET A 118 -10.13 7.81 -5.62
C MET A 118 -9.51 7.17 -6.84
N HIS A 119 -9.81 7.71 -8.02
CA HIS A 119 -9.43 7.16 -9.31
C HIS A 119 -8.40 8.04 -10.02
N ALA A 120 -7.25 7.48 -10.34
CA ALA A 120 -6.21 8.17 -11.09
C ALA A 120 -5.57 7.25 -12.14
N GLY A 121 -4.45 7.68 -12.71
CA GLY A 121 -3.80 7.01 -13.83
C GLY A 121 -3.83 7.86 -15.10
N SER A 122 -2.95 7.56 -16.05
CA SER A 122 -2.77 8.33 -17.27
C SER A 122 -3.93 8.19 -18.24
N LEU A 123 -4.77 7.16 -18.06
CA LEU A 123 -5.98 6.92 -18.84
C LEU A 123 -7.27 7.41 -18.13
N SER A 124 -7.15 7.98 -16.93
CA SER A 124 -8.30 8.42 -16.12
C SER A 124 -8.67 9.88 -16.38
N LEU A 125 -9.96 10.20 -16.25
CA LEU A 125 -10.43 11.59 -16.29
C LEU A 125 -9.97 12.35 -15.03
N PRO A 126 -9.72 13.66 -15.10
CA PRO A 126 -9.37 14.45 -13.92
C PRO A 126 -10.45 14.39 -12.84
N GLU A 127 -10.08 14.03 -11.61
CA GLU A 127 -10.97 13.95 -10.44
C GLU A 127 -10.60 15.03 -9.41
N LYS A 128 -11.62 15.61 -8.74
CA LYS A 128 -11.41 16.65 -7.71
C LYS A 128 -10.62 16.08 -6.53
N GLY A 129 -9.49 16.71 -6.19
CA GLY A 129 -8.61 16.28 -5.11
C GLY A 129 -7.41 15.45 -5.56
N ILE A 130 -7.31 15.15 -6.86
CA ILE A 130 -6.17 14.47 -7.48
C ILE A 130 -5.42 15.48 -8.35
N LYS A 131 -4.11 15.64 -8.14
CA LYS A 131 -3.25 16.50 -8.96
C LYS A 131 -2.27 15.63 -9.74
N VAL A 132 -2.46 15.56 -11.05
CA VAL A 132 -1.52 14.90 -11.97
C VAL A 132 -0.40 15.88 -12.28
N MET A 133 0.79 15.68 -11.71
CA MET A 133 2.02 16.40 -12.05
C MET A 133 3.01 15.44 -12.71
N THR A 134 4.17 15.23 -12.11
CA THR A 134 5.10 14.12 -12.39
C THR A 134 4.80 12.89 -11.52
N ASN A 135 3.76 12.96 -10.68
CA ASN A 135 3.35 11.89 -9.77
C ASN A 135 1.84 11.95 -9.49
N TYR A 136 1.33 10.90 -8.85
CA TYR A 136 -0.03 10.84 -8.31
C TYR A 136 0.02 11.13 -6.82
N ARG A 137 -0.82 12.07 -6.36
CA ARG A 137 -0.95 12.45 -4.95
C ARG A 137 -2.38 12.23 -4.50
N PHE A 138 -2.58 11.33 -3.55
CA PHE A 138 -3.88 11.06 -2.93
C PHE A 138 -3.93 11.76 -1.57
N LEU A 139 -4.92 12.63 -1.39
CA LEU A 139 -5.19 13.25 -0.08
C LEU A 139 -5.78 12.19 0.85
N LEU A 140 -5.15 12.00 2.01
CA LEU A 140 -5.56 11.07 3.04
C LEU A 140 -6.18 11.82 4.23
N PRO A 141 -7.13 11.21 4.97
CA PRO A 141 -7.67 11.80 6.18
C PRO A 141 -6.62 12.04 7.28
N ASP A 142 -6.82 13.12 8.01
CA ASP A 142 -5.95 13.67 9.07
C ASP A 142 -6.74 13.93 10.36
N ASN A 143 -7.88 13.25 10.54
CA ASN A 143 -8.86 13.55 11.59
C ASN A 143 -8.68 12.73 12.88
N SER A 144 -7.67 11.87 12.97
CA SER A 144 -7.40 11.06 14.16
C SER A 144 -5.93 10.68 14.23
N ALA A 145 -5.24 10.94 15.35
CA ALA A 145 -3.85 10.50 15.57
C ALA A 145 -3.75 9.19 16.36
N ASP A 146 -4.86 8.68 16.90
CA ASP A 146 -4.86 7.49 17.77
C ASP A 146 -5.22 6.20 17.01
N ARG A 147 -5.61 6.32 15.74
CA ARG A 147 -6.09 5.20 14.93
C ARG A 147 -5.35 5.11 13.61
N ALA A 148 -4.84 3.90 13.35
CA ALA A 148 -4.27 3.58 12.05
C ALA A 148 -5.37 3.37 10.99
N PHE A 149 -5.18 3.96 9.83
CA PHE A 149 -6.00 3.75 8.63
C PHE A 149 -5.36 2.70 7.73
N THR A 150 -6.19 1.95 7.00
CA THR A 150 -5.74 0.99 5.99
C THR A 150 -6.04 1.53 4.59
N VAL A 151 -5.02 1.56 3.74
CA VAL A 151 -5.15 1.92 2.33
C VAL A 151 -4.84 0.70 1.47
N TYR A 152 -5.67 0.47 0.47
CA TYR A 152 -5.41 -0.43 -0.64
C TYR A 152 -5.21 0.40 -1.91
N LEU A 153 -4.09 0.21 -2.58
CA LEU A 153 -3.84 0.70 -3.93
C LEU A 153 -4.00 -0.46 -4.90
N ARG A 154 -4.75 -0.24 -5.98
CA ARG A 154 -4.79 -1.14 -7.12
C ARG A 154 -4.06 -0.48 -8.27
N VAL A 155 -3.08 -1.16 -8.84
CA VAL A 155 -2.27 -0.62 -9.93
C VAL A 155 -2.24 -1.58 -11.11
N ARG A 156 -2.23 -1.01 -12.32
CA ARG A 156 -2.09 -1.77 -13.57
C ARG A 156 -1.45 -0.90 -14.65
N SER A 157 -0.56 -1.50 -15.42
CA SER A 157 0.08 -0.87 -16.58
C SER A 157 0.49 -1.95 -17.59
N ASN A 158 0.65 -1.58 -18.87
CA ASN A 158 1.29 -2.44 -19.87
C ASN A 158 2.81 -2.26 -19.94
N ASN A 159 3.40 -1.50 -19.00
CA ASN A 159 4.84 -1.27 -18.90
C ASN A 159 5.41 -1.91 -17.63
N ILE A 160 6.73 -1.90 -17.51
CA ILE A 160 7.40 -2.27 -16.26
C ILE A 160 6.92 -1.40 -15.10
N MET A 161 6.56 -2.04 -13.99
CA MET A 161 6.02 -1.38 -12.80
C MET A 161 7.08 -1.36 -11.69
N LEU A 162 7.82 -0.26 -11.63
CA LEU A 162 8.64 0.13 -10.49
C LEU A 162 7.88 1.21 -9.72
N LEU A 163 7.46 0.94 -8.48
CA LEU A 163 6.59 1.82 -7.70
C LEU A 163 7.33 2.41 -6.49
N PRO A 164 7.95 3.59 -6.65
CA PRO A 164 8.32 4.42 -5.51
C PRO A 164 7.05 5.00 -4.90
N ILE A 165 6.81 4.66 -3.64
CA ILE A 165 5.65 5.11 -2.87
C ILE A 165 6.16 5.83 -1.64
N LYS A 166 5.62 7.01 -1.36
CA LYS A 166 5.94 7.84 -0.19
C LYS A 166 4.68 8.20 0.56
N LEU A 167 4.81 8.42 1.85
CA LEU A 167 3.74 8.92 2.71
C LEU A 167 4.27 10.16 3.43
N ILE A 168 3.65 11.31 3.20
CA ILE A 168 4.15 12.60 3.70
C ILE A 168 3.03 13.51 4.19
N THR A 169 3.37 14.42 5.10
CA THR A 169 2.50 15.52 5.52
C THR A 169 2.68 16.76 4.65
N SER A 170 1.81 17.76 4.81
CA SER A 170 1.86 19.01 4.05
C SER A 170 3.13 19.81 4.36
N ASP A 171 3.59 19.78 5.61
CA ASP A 171 4.77 20.52 6.05
C ASP A 171 6.06 19.99 5.41
N ASN A 172 6.06 18.71 5.02
CA ASN A 172 7.17 18.04 4.35
C ASN A 172 7.02 18.01 2.81
N LEU A 173 6.00 18.68 2.28
CA LEU A 173 5.67 18.74 0.86
C LEU A 173 6.35 19.96 0.23
N ALA A 174 7.68 19.86 0.01
CA ALA A 174 8.48 20.90 -0.65
C ALA A 174 8.11 21.12 -2.12
#